data_AF-J2SW36-F1
#
_entry.id   AF-J2SW36-F1
#
_cell.length_a   1.000
_cell.length_b   1.000
_cell.length_c   1.000
_cell.angle_alpha   90.00
_cell.angle_beta   90.00
_cell.angle_gamma   90.00
#
_symmetry.space_group_name_H-M   'P 1'
#
loop_
_entity.id
_entity.type
_entity.pdbx_description
1 polymer ?
#
loop_
_entity_poly.entity_id
_entity_poly.type
_entity_poly.pdbx_seq_one_letter_code
_entity_poly.pdbx_strand_id
1 'polypeptide(L)' 'MSQSLVKNYIHMVFSTKHREDFIDEQIEKELFAYIAAICKDFESTALQIGGTDDHIHIL' A
#
# COMPACT_ATOMS: atom_id res chain seq x y z
N MET A 1 -22.50 18.03 21.06
CA MET A 1 -21.13 17.51 20.93
C MET A 1 -20.80 17.47 19.46
N SER A 2 -19.68 18.06 19.03
CA SER A 2 -19.22 17.97 17.65
C SER A 2 -18.64 16.57 17.40
N GLN A 3 -19.17 15.86 16.42
CA GLN A 3 -18.64 14.58 15.95
C GLN A 3 -18.37 14.69 14.45
N SER A 4 -17.20 14.22 14.03
CA SER A 4 -16.86 14.10 12.61
C SER A 4 -17.21 12.68 12.15
N LEU A 5 -18.17 12.56 11.24
CA LEU A 5 -18.47 11.31 10.54
C LEU A 5 -17.88 11.41 9.14
N VAL A 6 -16.77 10.73 8.91
CA VAL A 6 -16.07 10.76 7.62
C VAL A 6 -15.52 9.37 7.30
N LYS A 7 -15.45 9.06 6.01
CA LYS A 7 -14.78 7.89 5.46
C LYS A 7 -13.81 8.37 4.39
N ASN A 8 -12.53 8.45 4.74
CA ASN A 8 -11.49 8.90 3.83
C ASN A 8 -10.88 7.70 3.12
N TYR A 9 -10.82 7.78 1.80
CA TYR A 9 -10.12 6.82 0.97
C TYR A 9 -8.95 7.54 0.31
N ILE A 10 -7.77 6.95 0.39
CA ILE A 10 -6.53 7.56 -0.10
C ILE A 10 -5.84 6.54 -0.99
N HIS A 11 -5.65 6.89 -2.25
CA HIS A 11 -4.82 6.11 -3.15
C HIS A 11 -3.36 6.58 -3.01
N MET A 12 -2.52 5.75 -2.42
CA MET A 12 -1.09 6.01 -2.25
C MET A 12 -0.29 5.27 -3.32
N VAL A 13 0.65 5.97 -3.96
CA VAL A 13 1.53 5.40 -4.99
C VAL A 13 2.95 5.85 -4.72
N PHE A 14 3.88 4.90 -4.72
CA PHE A 14 5.31 5.21 -4.63
C PHE A 14 6.14 4.16 -5.36
N SER A 15 7.32 4.58 -5.83
CA SER A 15 8.23 3.78 -6.66
C SER A 15 9.44 3.30 -5.87
N THR A 16 10.09 2.27 -6.39
CA THR A 16 11.44 1.87 -6.03
C THR A 16 12.42 3.02 -6.28
N LYS A 17 13.58 2.96 -5.63
CA LYS A 17 14.63 3.95 -5.86
C LYS A 17 15.03 3.93 -7.33
N HIS A 18 15.08 5.10 -7.96
CA HIS A 18 15.40 5.26 -9.39
C HIS A 18 14.46 4.54 -10.37
N ARG A 19 13.30 4.03 -9.92
CA ARG A 19 12.40 3.19 -10.75
C ARG A 19 13.09 1.94 -11.30
N GLU A 20 13.94 1.35 -10.49
CA GLU A 20 14.53 0.04 -10.81
C GLU A 20 13.49 -1.05 -10.59
N ASP A 21 13.46 -2.04 -11.49
CA ASP A 21 12.50 -3.15 -11.52
C ASP A 21 12.83 -4.19 -10.42
N PHE A 22 12.72 -3.78 -9.16
CA PHE A 22 13.06 -4.63 -8.01
C PHE A 22 11.89 -5.45 -7.47
N ILE A 23 10.66 -5.18 -7.89
CA ILE A 23 9.47 -5.91 -7.46
C ILE A 23 9.26 -7.08 -8.42
N ASP A 24 9.98 -8.17 -8.18
CA ASP A 24 9.85 -9.40 -8.95
C ASP A 24 8.83 -10.38 -8.32
N GLU A 25 8.53 -11.47 -9.03
CA GLU A 25 7.61 -12.52 -8.58
C GLU A 25 8.03 -13.18 -7.26
N GLN A 26 9.31 -13.10 -6.88
CA GLN A 26 9.82 -13.70 -5.64
C GLN A 26 9.45 -12.85 -4.44
N ILE A 27 9.48 -11.52 -4.57
CA ILE A 27 9.23 -10.60 -3.45
C ILE A 27 7.82 -10.01 -3.44
N GLU A 28 7.11 -9.93 -4.58
CA GLU A 28 5.84 -9.21 -4.71
C GLU A 28 4.83 -9.59 -3.62
N LYS A 29 4.59 -10.90 -3.44
CA LYS A 29 3.60 -11.40 -2.48
C LYS A 29 3.96 -11.07 -1.04
N GLU A 30 5.24 -11.19 -0.69
CA GLU A 30 5.73 -10.87 0.65
C GLU A 30 5.66 -9.37 0.91
N LEU A 31 6.08 -8.55 -0.06
CA LEU A 31 6.01 -7.09 0.00
C LEU A 31 4.57 -6.61 0.24
N PHE A 32 3.60 -7.13 -0.52
CA PHE A 32 2.20 -6.75 -0.36
C PHE A 32 1.64 -7.16 1.01
N ALA A 33 1.96 -8.38 1.47
CA ALA A 33 1.54 -8.85 2.78
C ALA A 33 2.14 -8.02 3.93
N TYR A 34 3.42 -7.65 3.81
CA TYR A 34 4.12 -6.81 4.77
C TYR A 34 3.47 -5.42 4.89
N ILE A 35 3.16 -4.79 3.76
CA ILE A 35 2.49 -3.48 3.73
C ILE A 35 1.06 -3.58 4.28
N ALA A 36 0.32 -4.65 3.96
CA ALA A 36 -1.01 -4.87 4.52
C ALA A 36 -0.98 -4.95 6.05
N ALA A 37 0.03 -5.62 6.61
CA ALA A 37 0.22 -5.70 8.06
C ALA A 37 0.48 -4.30 8.67
N ILE A 38 1.35 -3.50 8.06
CA ILE A 38 1.61 -2.12 8.48
C ILE A 38 0.32 -1.28 8.46
N CYS A 39 -0.42 -1.30 7.34
CA CYS A 39 -1.69 -0.58 7.21
C CYS A 39 -2.68 -0.96 8.32
N LYS A 40 -2.77 -2.25 8.64
CA LYS A 40 -3.60 -2.76 9.74
C LYS A 40 -3.15 -2.26 11.10
N ASP A 41 -1.84 -2.24 11.37
CA ASP A 41 -1.26 -1.78 12.64
C ASP A 41 -1.52 -0.28 12.89
N PHE A 42 -1.65 0.51 11.82
CA PHE A 42 -2.04 1.92 11.90
C PHE A 42 -3.57 2.16 11.91
N GLU A 43 -4.38 1.11 12.09
CA GLU A 43 -5.84 1.17 12.02
C GLU A 43 -6.36 1.74 10.68
N SER A 44 -5.57 1.62 9.62
CA SER A 44 -5.86 2.11 8.27
C SER A 44 -5.78 0.96 7.27
N THR A 45 -6.73 0.03 7.37
CA THR A 45 -6.78 -1.18 6.53
C THR A 45 -6.74 -0.83 5.05
N ALA A 46 -5.76 -1.39 4.33
CA ALA A 46 -5.74 -1.36 2.87
C ALA A 46 -6.89 -2.20 2.31
N LEU A 47 -7.73 -1.60 1.48
CA LEU A 47 -8.74 -2.27 0.68
C LEU A 47 -8.12 -3.06 -0.47
N GLN A 48 -7.05 -2.53 -1.07
CA GLN A 48 -6.36 -3.18 -2.16
C GLN A 48 -4.88 -2.77 -2.18
N ILE A 49 -4.02 -3.75 -2.45
CA ILE A 49 -2.59 -3.52 -2.71
C ILE A 49 -2.28 -4.19 -4.04
N GLY A 50 -1.56 -3.47 -4.89
CA GLY A 50 -1.06 -3.96 -6.17
C GLY A 50 0.17 -3.16 -6.61
N GLY A 51 0.65 -3.40 -7.82
CA GLY A 51 1.83 -2.73 -8.32
C GLY A 51 2.29 -3.29 -9.64
N THR A 52 3.50 -2.90 -10.02
CA THR A 52 4.31 -3.47 -11.09
C THR A 52 5.76 -3.41 -10.64
N ASP A 53 6.69 -3.69 -11.53
CA ASP A 53 8.08 -4.04 -11.25
C ASP A 53 8.83 -2.90 -10.53
N ASP A 54 8.43 -1.64 -10.72
CA ASP A 54 9.08 -0.44 -10.14
C ASP A 54 8.20 0.38 -9.18
N HIS A 55 6.93 0.02 -8.93
CA HIS A 55 6.07 0.79 -8.03
C HIS A 55 4.86 0.04 -7.50
N ILE A 56 4.31 0.54 -6.40
CA ILE A 56 3.12 -0.03 -5.76
C ILE A 56 1.98 0.99 -5.66
N HIS A 57 0.78 0.43 -5.54
CA HIS A 57 -0.49 1.11 -5.34
C HIS A 57 -1.17 0.56 -4.08
N ILE A 58 -1.64 1.45 -3.21
CA ILE A 58 -2.42 1.11 -2.02
C ILE A 58 -3.72 1.92 -2.04
N LEU A 59 -4.85 1.27 -1.88
CA LEU A 59 -6.16 1.89 -1.64
C LEU A 59 -6.70 1.44 -0.29
#